data_AF-A0A2E8ZXM1-F1
#
_entry.id   AF-A0A2E8ZXM1-F1
#
_cell.length_a   1.000
_cell.length_b   1.000
_cell.length_c   1.000
_cell.angle_alpha   90.00
_cell.angle_beta   90.00
_cell.angle_gamma   90.00
#
_symmetry.space_group_name_H-M   'P 1'
#
loop_
_entity.id
_entity.type
_entity.pdbx_description
1 polymer ?
#
loop_
_entity_poly.entity_id
_entity_poly.type
_entity_poly.pdbx_seq_one_letter_code
_entity_poly.pdbx_strand_id
1 'polypeptide(L)'
;MEGYASTPIIFLSTFIVGLIQFIFILRLIFEITQVNFYNPVCQMVVKFTDPVLKPLRVIPLNFGRVDLIIVIILTIFTSIKIFIPYSISGIDINLISLLIAGFGKLINEVLDILWWVVIIGAIGSWFMGFNSHPIFNLIDDICQPFYNIIRRILPPMSGLDFSPIILLVLITLTELILVPPIYHFASLF
;
A
#
# COMPACT_ATOMS: atom_id res chain seq x y z
N MET A 1 21.54 21.90 -15.68
CA MET A 1 22.49 21.34 -14.69
C MET A 1 21.75 21.28 -13.38
N GLU A 2 21.24 20.12 -12.99
CA GLU A 2 20.67 19.96 -11.65
C GLU A 2 21.76 20.32 -10.64
N GLY A 3 21.48 21.29 -9.77
CA GLY A 3 22.45 21.68 -8.75
C GLY A 3 22.73 20.48 -7.84
N TYR A 4 23.97 20.29 -7.42
CA TYR A 4 24.32 19.27 -6.41
C TYR A 4 23.40 19.32 -5.17
N ALA A 5 22.85 20.50 -4.87
CA ALA A 5 21.90 20.72 -3.77
C ALA A 5 20.43 20.36 -4.08
N SER A 6 19.99 20.19 -5.33
CA SER A 6 18.60 19.84 -5.63
C SER A 6 18.30 18.36 -5.36
N THR A 7 19.29 17.48 -5.53
CA THR A 7 19.08 16.04 -5.34
C THR A 7 18.77 15.63 -3.89
N PRO A 8 19.43 16.17 -2.84
CA PRO A 8 19.07 15.85 -1.46
C PRO A 8 17.71 16.43 -1.07
N ILE A 9 17.35 17.60 -1.59
CA ILE A 9 16.05 18.23 -1.34
C ILE A 9 14.91 17.37 -1.93
N ILE A 10 15.04 16.95 -3.18
CA ILE A 10 14.07 16.06 -3.85
C ILE A 10 13.91 14.77 -3.04
N PHE A 11 15.02 14.15 -2.64
CA PHE A 11 15.00 12.93 -1.83
C PHE A 11 14.26 13.14 -0.50
N LEU A 12 14.62 14.16 0.28
CA LEU A 12 13.98 14.43 1.57
C LEU A 12 12.48 14.71 1.43
N SER A 13 12.09 15.54 0.47
CA SER A 13 10.68 15.86 0.23
C SER A 13 9.86 14.63 -0.19
N THR A 14 10.37 13.84 -1.14
CA THR A 14 9.69 12.61 -1.58
C THR A 14 9.66 11.53 -0.49
N PHE A 15 10.70 11.44 0.33
CA PHE A 15 10.76 10.52 1.47
C PHE A 15 9.72 10.87 2.54
N ILE A 16 9.60 12.15 2.91
CA ILE A 16 8.60 12.60 3.90
C ILE A 16 7.18 12.31 3.40
N VAL A 17 6.88 12.63 2.14
CA VAL A 17 5.58 12.31 1.54
C VAL A 17 5.35 10.80 1.53
N GLY A 18 6.38 10.02 1.18
CA GLY A 18 6.34 8.56 1.19
C GLY A 18 6.06 7.97 2.58
N LEU A 19 6.65 8.50 3.65
CA LEU A 19 6.40 8.06 5.02
C LEU A 19 4.95 8.32 5.45
N ILE A 20 4.43 9.52 5.18
CA ILE A 20 3.04 9.84 5.49
C ILE A 20 2.11 8.91 4.70
N GLN A 21 2.37 8.77 3.41
CA GLN A 21 1.57 7.94 2.53
C GLN A 21 1.58 6.45 2.95
N PHE A 22 2.73 5.93 3.38
CA PHE A 22 2.84 4.55 3.88
C PHE A 22 1.86 4.29 5.03
N ILE A 23 1.75 5.22 6.00
CA ILE A 23 0.81 5.10 7.12
C ILE A 23 -0.66 5.07 6.62
N PHE A 24 -0.99 5.87 5.61
CA PHE A 24 -2.33 5.87 5.01
C PHE A 24 -2.61 4.60 4.18
N ILE A 25 -1.60 4.04 3.51
CA ILE A 25 -1.76 2.74 2.82
C ILE A 25 -2.00 1.63 3.85
N LEU A 26 -1.24 1.61 4.96
CA LEU A 26 -1.52 0.66 6.04
C LEU A 26 -2.96 0.80 6.54
N ARG A 27 -3.44 2.03 6.73
CA ARG A 27 -4.84 2.30 7.10
C ARG A 27 -5.84 1.72 6.09
N LEU A 28 -5.59 1.89 4.79
CA LEU A 28 -6.41 1.30 3.72
C LEU A 28 -6.40 -0.24 3.80
N ILE A 29 -5.22 -0.85 3.93
CA ILE A 29 -5.07 -2.30 4.04
C ILE A 29 -5.84 -2.83 5.26
N PHE A 30 -5.70 -2.18 6.42
CA PHE A 30 -6.39 -2.57 7.65
C PHE A 30 -7.90 -2.56 7.51
N GLU A 31 -8.45 -1.59 6.76
CA GLU A 31 -9.87 -1.50 6.49
C GLU A 31 -10.34 -2.59 5.52
N ILE A 32 -9.55 -2.89 4.48
CA ILE A 32 -9.87 -3.95 3.51
C ILE A 32 -9.84 -5.34 4.16
N THR A 33 -8.80 -5.62 4.97
CA THR A 33 -8.59 -6.92 5.59
C THR A 33 -9.32 -7.09 6.92
N GLN A 34 -9.87 -6.02 7.48
CA GLN A 34 -10.61 -6.02 8.76
C GLN A 34 -9.77 -6.56 9.92
N VAL A 35 -8.55 -6.03 10.05
CA VAL A 35 -7.63 -6.44 11.13
C VAL A 35 -8.19 -6.13 12.51
N ASN A 36 -7.70 -6.83 13.53
CA ASN A 36 -8.13 -6.59 14.90
C ASN A 36 -7.69 -5.19 15.40
N PHE A 37 -8.67 -4.30 15.62
CA PHE A 37 -8.44 -2.94 16.16
C PHE A 37 -7.95 -2.91 17.61
N TYR A 38 -7.97 -4.02 18.34
CA TYR A 38 -7.31 -4.12 19.65
C TYR A 38 -5.77 -4.19 19.55
N ASN A 39 -5.23 -4.44 18.35
CA ASN A 39 -3.79 -4.44 18.14
C ASN A 39 -3.20 -3.03 18.33
N PRO A 40 -2.16 -2.84 19.17
CA PRO A 40 -1.59 -1.52 19.44
C PRO A 40 -1.03 -0.83 18.18
N VAL A 41 -0.46 -1.61 17.24
CA VAL A 41 0.07 -1.06 15.98
C VAL A 41 -1.06 -0.57 15.08
N CYS A 42 -2.16 -1.32 15.01
CA CYS A 42 -3.36 -0.87 14.31
C CYS A 42 -3.88 0.46 14.88
N GLN A 43 -4.01 0.55 16.20
CA GLN A 43 -4.48 1.77 16.87
C GLN A 43 -3.56 2.97 16.63
N MET A 44 -2.24 2.76 16.59
CA MET A 44 -1.29 3.83 16.27
C MET A 44 -1.57 4.39 14.87
N VAL A 45 -1.67 3.53 13.86
CA VAL A 45 -1.98 3.95 12.47
C VAL A 45 -3.33 4.65 12.38
N VAL A 46 -4.37 4.12 13.02
CA VAL A 46 -5.69 4.76 13.10
C VAL A 46 -5.58 6.15 13.71
N LYS A 47 -4.88 6.29 14.84
CA LYS A 47 -4.74 7.56 15.56
C LYS A 47 -3.99 8.61 14.74
N PHE A 48 -3.01 8.22 13.95
CA PHE A 48 -2.27 9.14 13.07
C PHE A 48 -3.06 9.55 11.83
N THR A 49 -3.89 8.66 11.28
CA THR A 49 -4.66 8.93 10.04
C THR A 49 -6.00 9.61 10.29
N ASP A 50 -6.65 9.32 11.42
CA ASP A 50 -7.99 9.82 11.77
C ASP A 50 -8.14 11.35 11.74
N PRO A 51 -7.19 12.17 12.24
CA PRO A 51 -7.32 13.63 12.18
C PRO A 51 -7.51 14.18 10.75
N VAL A 52 -6.96 13.50 9.75
CA VAL A 52 -7.08 13.87 8.34
C VAL A 52 -8.35 13.27 7.73
N LEU A 53 -8.69 12.02 8.08
CA LEU A 53 -9.82 11.29 7.49
C LEU A 53 -11.18 11.72 8.06
N LYS A 54 -11.30 11.96 9.37
CA LYS A 54 -12.56 12.34 10.03
C LYS A 54 -13.27 13.55 9.42
N PRO A 55 -12.60 14.70 9.15
CA PRO A 55 -13.29 15.84 8.55
C PRO A 55 -13.77 15.56 7.12
N LEU A 56 -13.14 14.62 6.41
CA LEU A 56 -13.49 14.27 5.03
C LEU A 56 -14.58 13.19 4.96
N ARG A 57 -14.75 12.39 6.03
CA ARG A 57 -15.79 11.36 6.20
C ARG A 57 -17.20 11.91 6.48
N VAL A 58 -17.42 13.21 6.30
CA VAL A 58 -18.78 13.79 6.33
C VAL A 58 -19.64 13.25 5.19
N ILE A 59 -19.02 12.93 4.04
CA ILE A 59 -19.68 12.30 2.91
C ILE A 59 -19.32 10.81 2.93
N PRO A 60 -20.25 9.88 3.27
CA PRO A 60 -19.93 8.47 3.33
C PRO A 60 -19.77 7.89 1.92
N LEU A 61 -18.53 7.89 1.40
CA LEU A 61 -18.16 7.27 0.12
C LEU A 61 -17.51 5.90 0.34
N ASN A 62 -18.25 4.99 0.97
CA ASN A 62 -17.75 3.65 1.25
C ASN A 62 -18.33 2.63 0.24
N PHE A 63 -17.47 1.87 -0.42
CA PHE A 63 -17.88 0.77 -1.30
C PHE A 63 -17.47 -0.57 -0.66
N GLY A 64 -18.42 -1.20 0.02
CA GLY A 64 -18.17 -2.44 0.77
C GLY A 64 -17.17 -2.20 1.92
N ARG A 65 -15.94 -2.72 1.77
CA ARG A 65 -14.84 -2.60 2.75
C ARG A 65 -13.80 -1.53 2.39
N VAL A 66 -13.99 -0.83 1.27
CA VAL A 66 -13.05 0.18 0.79
C VAL A 66 -13.65 1.56 1.03
N ASP A 67 -12.97 2.37 1.82
CA ASP A 67 -13.26 3.81 1.95
C ASP A 67 -12.62 4.56 0.75
N LEU A 68 -13.46 5.06 -0.15
CA LEU A 68 -13.00 5.78 -1.34
C LEU A 68 -12.33 7.11 -0.98
N ILE A 69 -12.62 7.71 0.17
CA ILE A 69 -11.95 8.93 0.62
C ILE A 69 -10.46 8.65 0.83
N ILE A 70 -10.12 7.52 1.45
CA ILE A 70 -8.72 7.13 1.65
C ILE A 70 -8.04 6.94 0.29
N VAL A 71 -8.69 6.29 -0.67
CA VAL A 71 -8.14 6.08 -2.02
C VAL A 71 -7.89 7.40 -2.75
N ILE A 72 -8.84 8.34 -2.68
CA ILE A 72 -8.70 9.68 -3.30
C ILE A 72 -7.53 10.44 -2.66
N ILE A 73 -7.46 10.48 -1.33
CA ILE A 73 -6.38 11.15 -0.60
C ILE A 73 -5.03 10.54 -0.98
N LEU A 74 -4.92 9.22 -0.98
CA LEU A 74 -3.70 8.50 -1.36
C LEU A 74 -3.30 8.78 -2.82
N THR A 75 -4.27 8.91 -3.72
CA THR A 75 -4.03 9.29 -5.13
C THR A 75 -3.48 10.71 -5.23
N ILE A 76 -3.95 11.63 -4.38
CA ILE A 76 -3.41 13.01 -4.32
C ILE A 76 -1.99 13.00 -3.76
N PHE A 77 -1.73 12.27 -2.67
CA PHE A 77 -0.39 12.18 -2.07
C PHE A 77 0.64 11.56 -3.03
N THR A 78 0.27 10.49 -3.75
CA THR A 78 1.13 9.89 -4.78
C THR A 78 1.40 10.84 -5.94
N SER A 79 0.37 11.57 -6.38
CA SER A 79 0.50 12.59 -7.43
C SER A 79 1.47 13.70 -7.00
N ILE A 80 1.38 14.19 -5.76
CA ILE A 80 2.32 15.17 -5.21
C ILE A 80 3.74 14.60 -5.16
N LYS A 81 3.89 13.33 -4.73
CA LYS A 81 5.19 12.66 -4.68
C LYS A 81 5.85 12.55 -6.05
N ILE A 82 5.06 12.28 -7.10
CA ILE A 82 5.53 12.26 -8.48
C ILE A 82 5.85 13.68 -8.95
N PHE A 83 5.02 14.67 -8.63
CA PHE A 83 5.18 16.04 -9.12
C PHE A 83 6.47 16.74 -8.65
N ILE A 84 6.90 16.51 -7.40
CA ILE A 84 8.07 17.18 -6.79
C ILE A 84 9.34 17.15 -7.68
N PRO A 85 9.85 15.97 -8.10
CA PRO A 85 11.06 15.91 -8.93
C PRO A 85 10.89 16.61 -10.28
N TYR A 86 9.77 16.42 -10.97
CA TYR A 86 9.55 16.99 -12.30
C TYR A 86 9.42 18.52 -12.27
N SER A 87 8.77 19.06 -11.23
CA SER A 87 8.69 20.51 -11.03
C SER A 87 10.06 21.15 -10.86
N ILE A 88 11.01 20.45 -10.21
CA ILE A 88 12.37 20.95 -9.99
C ILE A 88 13.24 20.78 -11.24
N SER A 89 13.05 19.72 -12.01
CA SER A 89 13.71 19.52 -13.30
C SER A 89 13.16 20.42 -14.42
N GLY A 90 12.11 21.22 -14.15
CA GLY A 90 11.50 22.15 -15.10
C GLY A 90 10.68 21.45 -16.19
N ILE A 91 10.22 20.23 -15.92
CA ILE A 91 9.37 19.46 -16.83
C ILE A 91 7.92 19.72 -16.44
N ASP A 92 7.17 20.36 -17.32
CA ASP A 92 5.74 20.54 -17.15
C ASP A 92 5.02 19.20 -17.36
N ILE A 93 4.20 18.81 -16.38
CA ILE A 93 3.35 17.61 -16.47
C ILE A 93 1.89 18.05 -16.52
N ASN A 94 1.14 17.47 -17.46
CA ASN A 94 -0.31 17.61 -17.50
C ASN A 94 -0.95 17.02 -16.23
N LEU A 95 -1.88 17.76 -15.62
CA LEU A 95 -2.57 17.35 -14.39
C LEU A 95 -3.29 16.00 -14.54
N ILE A 96 -3.87 15.72 -15.71
CA ILE A 96 -4.58 14.46 -15.98
C ILE A 96 -3.60 13.29 -15.97
N SER A 97 -2.48 13.42 -16.69
CA SER A 97 -1.41 12.42 -16.74
C SER A 97 -0.84 12.17 -15.34
N LEU A 98 -0.68 13.24 -14.54
CA LEU A 98 -0.20 13.15 -13.16
C LEU A 98 -1.16 12.36 -12.26
N LEU A 99 -2.47 12.62 -12.32
CA LEU A 99 -3.46 11.93 -11.49
C LEU A 99 -3.60 10.45 -11.87
N ILE A 100 -3.59 10.13 -13.17
CA ILE A 100 -3.63 8.74 -13.65
C ILE A 100 -2.35 8.00 -13.25
N ALA A 101 -1.18 8.60 -13.46
CA ALA A 101 0.10 8.02 -13.05
C ALA A 101 0.20 7.88 -11.53
N GLY A 102 -0.34 8.84 -10.76
CA GLY A 102 -0.46 8.78 -9.31
C GLY A 102 -1.29 7.60 -8.85
N PHE A 103 -2.46 7.38 -9.46
CA PHE A 103 -3.30 6.22 -9.17
C PHE A 103 -2.61 4.89 -9.52
N GLY A 104 -1.96 4.80 -10.70
CA GLY A 104 -1.16 3.62 -11.06
C GLY A 104 -0.03 3.35 -10.05
N LYS A 105 0.65 4.42 -9.61
CA LYS A 105 1.72 4.31 -8.60
C LYS A 105 1.20 3.91 -7.23
N LEU A 106 0.01 4.38 -6.85
CA LEU A 106 -0.65 3.97 -5.62
C LEU A 106 -0.87 2.46 -5.60
N ILE A 107 -1.40 1.89 -6.68
CA ILE A 107 -1.65 0.44 -6.76
C ILE A 107 -0.34 -0.34 -6.63
N ASN A 108 0.69 0.08 -7.36
CA ASN A 108 2.02 -0.49 -7.26
C ASN A 108 2.53 -0.51 -5.80
N GLU A 109 2.41 0.61 -5.09
CA GLU A 109 2.88 0.70 -3.70
C GLU A 109 2.04 -0.10 -2.69
N VAL A 110 0.74 -0.22 -2.92
CA VAL A 110 -0.12 -1.11 -2.12
C VAL A 110 0.31 -2.57 -2.32
N LEU A 111 0.56 -2.99 -3.56
CA LEU A 111 1.01 -4.33 -3.88
C LEU A 111 2.41 -4.62 -3.32
N ASP A 112 3.35 -3.67 -3.41
CA ASP A 112 4.68 -3.77 -2.81
C ASP A 112 4.60 -3.99 -1.29
N ILE A 113 3.76 -3.21 -0.60
CA ILE A 113 3.56 -3.35 0.85
C ILE A 113 2.97 -4.72 1.18
N LEU A 114 1.95 -5.18 0.44
CA LEU A 114 1.39 -6.51 0.64
C LEU A 114 2.43 -7.61 0.38
N TRP A 115 3.27 -7.47 -0.63
CA TRP A 115 4.33 -8.42 -0.94
C TRP A 115 5.30 -8.57 0.24
N TRP A 116 5.75 -7.46 0.84
CA TRP A 116 6.61 -7.48 2.03
C TRP A 116 5.89 -8.03 3.27
N VAL A 117 4.63 -7.66 3.49
CA VAL A 117 3.83 -8.19 4.60
C VAL A 117 3.70 -9.72 4.50
N VAL A 118 3.48 -10.26 3.30
CA VAL A 118 3.41 -11.71 3.05
C VAL A 118 4.74 -12.39 3.33
N ILE A 119 5.87 -11.79 2.96
CA ILE A 119 7.20 -12.34 3.30
C ILE A 119 7.41 -12.38 4.81
N ILE A 120 7.14 -11.26 5.50
CA ILE A 120 7.32 -11.20 6.96
C ILE A 120 6.39 -12.21 7.64
N GLY A 121 5.16 -12.37 7.15
CA GLY A 121 4.21 -13.38 7.63
C GLY A 121 4.68 -14.81 7.37
N ALA A 122 5.23 -15.10 6.20
CA ALA A 122 5.79 -16.41 5.86
C ALA A 122 6.94 -16.78 6.81
N ILE A 123 7.88 -15.85 7.02
CA ILE A 123 8.97 -16.00 7.97
C ILE A 123 8.41 -16.23 9.38
N GLY A 124 7.48 -15.39 9.83
CA GLY A 124 6.82 -15.55 11.13
C GLY A 124 6.18 -16.93 11.31
N SER A 125 5.50 -17.44 10.29
CA SER A 125 4.81 -18.74 10.32
C SER A 125 5.76 -19.95 10.41
N TRP A 126 6.95 -19.85 9.82
CA TRP A 126 7.95 -20.93 9.87
C TRP A 126 8.74 -20.94 11.17
N PHE A 127 8.87 -19.78 11.82
CA PHE A 127 9.62 -19.61 13.07
C PHE A 127 8.67 -19.36 14.24
N MET A 128 8.31 -20.43 14.96
CA MET A 128 7.33 -20.40 16.08
C MET A 128 7.58 -19.36 17.18
N GLY A 129 8.81 -18.84 17.32
CA GLY A 129 9.18 -17.83 18.34
C GLY A 129 8.51 -16.46 18.15
N PHE A 130 7.93 -16.18 16.98
CA PHE A 130 7.36 -14.87 16.67
C PHE A 130 5.85 -14.72 16.98
N ASN A 131 5.14 -15.83 17.26
CA ASN A 131 3.69 -15.84 17.40
C ASN A 131 3.14 -14.99 18.56
N SER A 132 3.97 -14.60 19.53
CA SER A 132 3.52 -13.83 20.70
C SER A 132 3.60 -12.31 20.51
N HIS A 133 4.28 -11.82 19.46
CA HIS A 133 4.54 -10.40 19.30
C HIS A 133 3.41 -9.70 18.51
N PRO A 134 2.87 -8.55 18.96
CA PRO A 134 1.69 -7.91 18.36
C PRO A 134 1.79 -7.65 16.86
N ILE A 135 2.99 -7.37 16.35
CA ILE A 135 3.20 -7.11 14.92
C ILE A 135 2.93 -8.36 14.06
N PHE A 136 3.26 -9.56 14.55
CA PHE A 136 3.03 -10.80 13.80
C PHE A 136 1.56 -11.16 13.80
N ASN A 137 0.86 -10.97 14.92
CA ASN A 137 -0.60 -11.10 14.96
C ASN A 137 -1.29 -10.17 13.95
N LEU A 138 -0.80 -8.92 13.81
CA LEU A 138 -1.33 -7.98 12.83
C LEU A 138 -1.06 -8.43 11.39
N ILE A 139 0.16 -8.91 11.12
CA ILE A 139 0.55 -9.41 9.80
C ILE A 139 -0.28 -10.63 9.42
N ASP A 140 -0.52 -11.53 10.37
CA ASP A 140 -1.41 -12.66 10.19
C ASP A 140 -2.83 -12.18 9.87
N ASP A 141 -3.39 -11.24 10.63
CA ASP A 141 -4.71 -10.66 10.35
C ASP A 141 -4.81 -10.07 8.92
N ILE A 142 -3.73 -9.44 8.42
CA ILE A 142 -3.67 -8.92 7.04
C ILE A 142 -3.63 -10.05 6.01
N CYS A 143 -2.82 -11.09 6.24
CA CYS A 143 -2.59 -12.16 5.28
C CYS A 143 -3.72 -13.21 5.24
N GLN A 144 -4.34 -13.50 6.38
CA GLN A 144 -5.37 -14.54 6.53
C GLN A 144 -6.50 -14.49 5.49
N PRO A 145 -7.13 -13.35 5.16
CA PRO A 145 -8.18 -13.32 4.13
C PRO A 145 -7.69 -13.81 2.77
N PHE A 146 -6.42 -13.51 2.42
CA PHE A 146 -5.82 -13.95 1.16
C PHE A 146 -5.38 -15.42 1.21
N TYR A 147 -4.72 -15.84 2.29
CA TYR A 147 -4.32 -17.24 2.49
C TYR A 147 -5.52 -18.17 2.53
N ASN A 148 -6.63 -17.79 3.15
CA ASN A 148 -7.83 -18.62 3.22
C ASN A 148 -8.44 -18.90 1.83
N ILE A 149 -8.28 -17.98 0.87
CA ILE A 149 -8.72 -18.22 -0.50
C ILE A 149 -7.82 -19.28 -1.16
N ILE A 150 -6.51 -19.17 -0.98
CA ILE A 150 -5.53 -20.11 -1.56
C ILE A 150 -5.64 -21.50 -0.93
N ARG A 151 -5.74 -21.58 0.40
CA ARG A 151 -5.85 -22.84 1.16
C ARG A 151 -7.11 -23.64 0.84
N ARG A 152 -8.16 -23.01 0.29
CA ARG A 152 -9.34 -23.72 -0.23
C ARG A 152 -9.03 -24.56 -1.47
N ILE A 153 -8.01 -24.17 -2.24
CA ILE A 153 -7.58 -24.86 -3.47
C ILE A 153 -6.39 -25.78 -3.16
N LEU A 154 -5.42 -25.29 -2.37
CA LEU A 154 -4.20 -26.00 -2.00
C LEU A 154 -4.05 -26.01 -0.47
N PRO A 155 -4.66 -26.98 0.23
CA PRO A 155 -4.53 -27.09 1.68
C PRO A 155 -3.07 -27.35 2.08
N PRO A 156 -2.65 -26.96 3.29
CA PRO A 156 -1.28 -27.13 3.76
C PRO A 156 -0.89 -28.62 3.73
N MET A 157 0.26 -28.91 3.11
CA MET A 157 0.79 -30.26 2.97
C MET A 157 1.93 -30.46 3.96
N SER A 158 1.89 -31.55 4.74
CA SER A 158 2.95 -31.93 5.69
C SER A 158 3.27 -30.86 6.76
N GLY A 159 2.30 -30.04 7.16
CA GLY A 159 2.47 -29.01 8.19
C GLY A 159 3.19 -27.73 7.72
N LEU A 160 3.61 -27.66 6.45
CA LEU A 160 4.14 -26.44 5.83
C LEU A 160 3.05 -25.76 5.02
N ASP A 161 2.95 -24.45 5.18
CA ASP A 161 2.03 -23.63 4.39
C ASP A 161 2.74 -23.00 3.19
N PHE A 162 2.31 -23.40 1.99
CA PHE A 162 2.80 -22.86 0.72
C PHE A 162 1.95 -21.68 0.20
N SER A 163 0.87 -21.34 0.90
CA SER A 163 0.01 -20.19 0.55
C SER A 163 0.77 -18.87 0.40
N PRO A 164 1.80 -18.55 1.21
CA PRO A 164 2.58 -17.34 1.02
C PRO A 164 3.25 -17.26 -0.35
N ILE A 165 3.85 -18.37 -0.81
CA ILE A 165 4.55 -18.41 -2.11
C ILE A 165 3.56 -18.16 -3.24
N ILE A 166 2.40 -18.83 -3.21
CA ILE A 166 1.35 -18.65 -4.20
C ILE A 166 0.84 -17.21 -4.19
N LEU A 167 0.65 -16.62 -3.00
CA LEU A 167 0.19 -15.25 -2.87
C LEU A 167 1.20 -14.25 -3.42
N LEU A 168 2.51 -14.44 -3.18
CA LEU A 168 3.56 -13.59 -3.75
C LEU A 168 3.52 -13.63 -5.28
N VAL A 169 3.37 -14.82 -5.87
CA VAL A 169 3.23 -14.97 -7.33
C VAL A 169 1.98 -14.22 -7.82
N LEU A 170 0.84 -14.36 -7.15
CA LEU A 170 -0.39 -13.67 -7.54
C LEU A 170 -0.27 -12.14 -7.43
N ILE A 171 0.38 -11.62 -6.39
CA ILE A 171 0.65 -10.19 -6.22
C ILE A 171 1.52 -9.68 -7.37
N THR A 172 2.65 -10.34 -7.65
CA THR A 172 3.55 -9.96 -8.74
C THR A 172 2.88 -10.05 -10.11
N LEU A 173 2.07 -11.07 -10.36
CA LEU A 173 1.29 -11.18 -11.60
C LEU A 173 0.26 -10.07 -11.72
N THR A 174 -0.42 -9.74 -10.63
CA THR A 174 -1.40 -8.63 -10.60
C THR A 174 -0.72 -7.31 -10.93
N GLU A 175 0.44 -7.05 -10.34
CA GLU A 175 1.24 -5.86 -10.63
C GLU A 175 1.65 -5.78 -12.10
N LEU A 176 2.20 -6.86 -12.65
CA LEU A 176 2.68 -6.93 -14.03
C LEU A 176 1.56 -6.78 -15.07
N ILE A 177 0.35 -7.24 -14.77
CA ILE A 177 -0.79 -7.14 -15.68
C ILE A 177 -1.49 -5.78 -15.56
N LEU A 178 -1.67 -5.28 -14.34
CA LEU A 178 -2.57 -4.17 -14.06
C LEU A 178 -1.88 -2.80 -14.16
N VAL A 179 -0.62 -2.71 -13.74
CA VAL A 179 0.10 -1.43 -13.62
C VAL A 179 0.53 -0.85 -14.99
N PRO A 180 1.13 -1.62 -15.93
CA PRO A 180 1.60 -1.06 -17.19
C PRO A 180 0.51 -0.40 -18.06
N PRO A 181 -0.70 -0.98 -18.21
CA PRO A 181 -1.78 -0.32 -18.95
C PRO A 181 -2.17 1.06 -18.40
N ILE A 182 -2.12 1.25 -17.08
CA ILE A 182 -2.45 2.53 -16.44
C ILE A 182 -1.41 3.59 -16.81
N TYR A 183 -0.13 3.25 -16.76
CA TYR A 183 0.94 4.17 -17.18
C TYR A 183 0.90 4.46 -18.68
N HIS A 184 0.58 3.46 -19.50
CA HIS A 184 0.37 3.68 -20.93
C HIS A 184 -0.76 4.70 -21.16
N PHE A 185 -1.89 4.53 -20.49
CA PHE A 185 -3.00 5.48 -20.57
C PHE A 185 -2.61 6.89 -20.08
N ALA A 186 -1.84 7.00 -18.99
CA ALA A 186 -1.34 8.28 -18.51
C ALA A 186 -0.47 9.01 -19.55
N SER A 187 0.30 8.27 -20.34
CA SER A 187 1.19 8.84 -21.37
C SER A 187 0.48 9.39 -22.62
N LEU A 188 -0.84 9.16 -22.75
CA LEU A 188 -1.64 9.64 -23.88
C LEU A 188 -2.08 11.12 -23.75
N PHE A 189 -1.85 11.75 -22.59
CA PHE A 189 -2.27 13.10 -22.25
C PHE A 189 -1.06 13.99 -21.94
#